data_AF-R9RAF6-F1
#
_entry.id   AF-R9RAF6-F1
#
_cell.length_a   1.000
_cell.length_b   1.000
_cell.length_c   1.000
_cell.angle_alpha   90.00
_cell.angle_beta   90.00
_cell.angle_gamma   90.00
#
_symmetry.space_group_name_H-M   'P 1'
#
loop_
_entity.id
_entity.type
_entity.pdbx_description
1 polymer ?
#
loop_
_entity_poly.entity_id
_entity_poly.type
_entity_poly.pdbx_seq_one_letter_code
_entity_poly.pdbx_strand_id
1 'polypeptide(L)'
;MESVEKKVVEIRKNLLRIMDLKKKMIDCEVSWLQMIRMLELTQYEAIKFKNGELPEAEKRALKILENTPKNIIERDSKYKLFSKFLLEKGITATGFAKKLGVDIDKIHRILREIPVNRDYEIENKIEKEMGVKIF
;
A
#
# COMPACT_ATOMS: atom_id res chain seq x y z
N MET A 1 3.41 -33.65 -10.64
CA MET A 1 2.49 -32.85 -9.80
C MET A 1 3.24 -32.14 -8.67
N GLU A 2 4.09 -32.82 -7.89
CA GLU A 2 4.83 -32.20 -6.77
C GLU A 2 5.70 -30.98 -7.13
N SER A 3 6.34 -30.91 -8.30
CA SER A 3 7.20 -29.76 -8.65
C SER A 3 6.41 -28.49 -8.96
N VAL A 4 5.17 -28.62 -9.43
CA VAL A 4 4.28 -27.49 -9.72
C VAL A 4 3.72 -26.93 -8.41
N GLU A 5 3.31 -27.82 -7.50
CA GLU A 5 2.79 -27.42 -6.19
C GLU A 5 3.84 -26.67 -5.37
N LYS A 6 5.09 -27.16 -5.36
CA LYS A 6 6.21 -26.46 -4.68
C LYS A 6 6.41 -25.05 -5.24
N LYS A 7 6.36 -24.88 -6.56
CA LYS A 7 6.45 -23.56 -7.21
C LYS A 7 5.29 -22.64 -6.86
N VAL A 8 4.06 -23.15 -6.82
CA VAL A 8 2.88 -22.36 -6.41
C VAL A 8 3.02 -21.87 -4.97
N VAL A 9 3.49 -22.72 -4.07
CA VAL A 9 3.73 -22.34 -2.66
C VAL A 9 4.81 -21.25 -2.56
N GLU A 10 5.89 -21.38 -3.32
CA GLU A 10 6.97 -20.38 -3.36
C GLU A 10 6.47 -19.03 -3.88
N ILE A 11 5.72 -19.02 -4.98
CA ILE A 11 5.12 -17.80 -5.55
C ILE A 11 4.21 -17.13 -4.53
N ARG A 12 3.35 -17.90 -3.83
CA ARG A 12 2.48 -17.35 -2.79
C ARG A 12 3.29 -16.69 -1.66
N LYS A 13 4.37 -17.33 -1.20
CA LYS A 13 5.26 -16.76 -0.18
C LYS A 13 5.89 -15.46 -0.66
N ASN A 14 6.34 -15.40 -1.91
CA ASN A 14 6.94 -14.20 -2.49
C ASN A 14 5.94 -13.05 -2.57
N LEU A 15 4.71 -13.33 -3.01
CA LEU A 15 3.65 -12.33 -3.08
C LEU A 15 3.28 -11.79 -1.69
N LEU A 16 3.24 -12.63 -0.66
CA LEU A 16 3.01 -12.19 0.72
C LEU A 16 4.13 -11.26 1.21
N ARG A 17 5.40 -11.63 1.02
CA ARG A 17 6.56 -10.80 1.41
C ARG A 17 6.53 -9.43 0.72
N ILE A 18 6.23 -9.40 -0.58
CA ILE A 18 6.12 -8.15 -1.34
C ILE A 18 4.91 -7.33 -0.91
N MET A 19 3.79 -7.97 -0.58
CA MET A 19 2.63 -7.26 -0.05
C MET A 19 2.96 -6.57 1.27
N ASP A 20 3.65 -7.25 2.19
CA ASP A 20 4.08 -6.68 3.47
C ASP A 20 5.09 -5.55 3.26
N LEU A 21 6.04 -5.71 2.33
CA LEU A 21 6.98 -4.66 1.97
C LEU A 21 6.24 -3.42 1.44
N LYS A 22 5.26 -3.59 0.55
CA LYS A 22 4.45 -2.49 0.03
C LYS A 22 3.63 -1.79 1.10
N LYS A 23 3.12 -2.51 2.11
CA LYS A 23 2.46 -1.89 3.27
C LYS A 23 3.46 -1.02 4.05
N LYS A 24 4.66 -1.52 4.31
CA LYS A 24 5.72 -0.74 4.97
C LYS A 24 6.13 0.49 4.15
N MET A 25 6.16 0.37 2.82
CA MET A 25 6.39 1.49 1.90
C MET A 25 5.29 2.57 1.99
N ILE A 26 4.02 2.17 2.12
CA ILE A 26 2.90 3.11 2.37
C ILE A 26 3.10 3.83 3.70
N ASP A 27 3.46 3.10 4.77
CA ASP A 27 3.69 3.69 6.08
C ASP A 27 4.82 4.72 6.04
N CYS A 28 5.87 4.44 5.28
CA CYS A 28 7.03 5.33 5.10
C CYS A 28 6.86 6.39 4.00
N GLU A 29 5.73 6.40 3.29
CA GLU A 29 5.45 7.29 2.16
C GLU A 29 6.48 7.21 1.02
N VAL A 30 7.02 6.02 0.79
CA VAL A 30 7.95 5.74 -0.29
C VAL A 30 7.19 5.05 -1.43
N SER A 31 7.14 5.70 -2.59
CA SER A 31 6.54 5.08 -3.78
C SER A 31 7.41 3.95 -4.33
N TRP A 32 6.79 3.06 -5.10
CA TRP A 32 7.49 1.98 -5.81
C TRP A 32 8.62 2.49 -6.70
N LEU A 33 8.38 3.58 -7.43
CA LEU A 33 9.36 4.19 -8.31
C LEU A 33 10.55 4.77 -7.53
N GLN A 34 10.29 5.41 -6.39
CA GLN A 34 11.36 5.88 -5.50
C GLN A 34 12.20 4.71 -4.99
N MET A 35 11.57 3.61 -4.56
CA MET A 35 12.29 2.43 -4.07
C MET A 35 13.18 1.81 -5.16
N ILE A 36 12.68 1.66 -6.40
CA ILE A 36 13.48 1.18 -7.54
C ILE A 36 14.72 2.05 -7.72
N ARG A 37 14.56 3.38 -7.68
CA ARG A 37 15.67 4.33 -7.84
C ARG A 37 16.66 4.25 -6.68
N MET A 38 16.19 4.19 -5.44
CA MET A 38 17.04 4.08 -4.24
C MET A 38 17.83 2.78 -4.18
N LEU A 39 17.29 1.71 -4.77
CA LEU A 39 17.96 0.41 -4.89
C LEU A 39 18.82 0.27 -6.15
N GLU A 40 18.81 1.29 -7.02
CA GLU A 40 19.54 1.33 -8.30
C GLU A 40 19.23 0.13 -9.21
N LEU A 41 17.98 -0.34 -9.18
CA LEU A 41 17.58 -1.52 -9.95
C LEU A 41 17.41 -1.18 -11.43
N THR A 42 17.91 -2.05 -12.29
CA THR A 42 17.56 -2.04 -13.71
C THR A 42 16.08 -2.38 -13.91
N GLN A 43 15.55 -2.15 -15.12
CA GLN A 43 14.16 -2.52 -15.44
C GLN A 43 13.88 -4.02 -15.23
N TYR A 44 14.83 -4.88 -15.59
CA TYR A 44 14.72 -6.32 -15.43
C TYR A 44 14.69 -6.73 -13.96
N GLU A 45 15.58 -6.15 -13.14
CA GLU A 45 15.60 -6.40 -11.70
C GLU A 45 14.36 -5.83 -11.01
N ALA A 46 13.84 -4.69 -11.45
CA ALA A 46 12.61 -4.12 -10.92
C ALA A 46 11.41 -5.07 -11.11
N ILE A 47 11.34 -5.80 -12.23
CA ILE A 47 10.31 -6.82 -12.47
C ILE A 47 10.47 -7.98 -11.48
N LYS A 48 11.69 -8.52 -11.34
CA LYS A 48 11.96 -9.60 -10.37
C LYS A 48 11.69 -9.18 -8.93
N PHE A 49 12.06 -7.97 -8.57
CA PHE A 49 11.79 -7.37 -7.27
C PHE A 49 10.28 -7.27 -7.01
N LYS A 50 9.50 -6.83 -8.01
CA LYS A 50 8.03 -6.77 -7.92
C LYS A 50 7.41 -8.15 -7.67
N ASN A 51 8.05 -9.21 -8.16
CA ASN A 51 7.60 -10.59 -8.00
C ASN A 51 8.13 -11.28 -6.73
N GLY A 52 8.99 -10.61 -5.94
CA GLY A 52 9.61 -11.19 -4.73
C GLY A 52 10.70 -12.22 -5.05
N GLU A 53 11.31 -12.10 -6.22
CA GLU A 53 12.39 -12.98 -6.71
C GLU A 53 13.78 -12.42 -6.39
N LEU A 54 13.88 -11.27 -5.69
CA LEU A 54 15.15 -10.65 -5.29
C LEU A 54 15.22 -10.41 -3.77
N PRO A 55 15.47 -11.46 -2.95
CA PRO A 55 15.50 -11.36 -1.50
C PRO A 55 16.52 -10.34 -0.96
N GLU A 56 17.68 -10.20 -1.60
CA GLU A 56 18.69 -9.21 -1.18
C GLU A 56 18.24 -7.77 -1.45
N ALA A 57 17.51 -7.53 -2.55
CA ALA A 57 16.90 -6.22 -2.80
C ALA A 57 15.79 -5.94 -1.78
N GLU A 58 14.98 -6.94 -1.40
CA GLU A 58 13.97 -6.80 -0.34
C GLU A 58 14.59 -6.44 1.01
N LYS A 59 15.68 -7.10 1.42
CA LYS A 59 16.40 -6.75 2.66
C LYS A 59 16.93 -5.32 2.63
N ARG A 60 17.53 -4.88 1.51
CA ARG A 60 17.99 -3.50 1.35
C ARG A 60 16.83 -2.51 1.41
N ALA A 61 15.69 -2.83 0.78
CA ALA A 61 14.49 -2.01 0.82
C ALA A 61 13.99 -1.83 2.26
N LEU A 62 13.95 -2.91 3.05
CA LEU A 62 13.54 -2.85 4.46
C LEU A 62 14.45 -1.96 5.29
N LYS A 63 15.77 -2.05 5.10
CA LYS A 63 16.75 -1.18 5.78
C LYS A 63 16.55 0.30 5.44
N ILE A 64 16.24 0.62 4.19
CA ILE A 64 15.93 1.99 3.78
C ILE A 64 14.69 2.49 4.52
N LEU A 65 13.63 1.68 4.56
CA LEU A 65 12.36 2.02 5.21
C LEU A 65 12.51 2.18 6.73
N GLU A 66 13.38 1.41 7.37
CA GLU A 66 13.67 1.50 8.83
C GLU A 66 14.28 2.83 9.26
N ASN A 67 14.95 3.52 8.34
CA ASN A 67 15.50 4.85 8.60
C ASN A 67 14.47 5.97 8.48
N THR A 68 13.20 5.66 8.20
CA THR A 68 12.15 6.66 8.04
C THR A 68 11.83 7.33 9.39
N PRO A 69 11.84 8.67 9.46
CA PRO A 69 11.47 9.39 10.68
C PRO A 69 10.07 9.04 11.19
N LYS A 70 9.91 8.94 12.52
CA LYS A 70 8.62 8.58 13.16
C LYS A 70 7.47 9.52 12.78
N ASN A 71 7.73 10.81 12.68
CA ASN A 71 6.72 11.80 12.27
C ASN A 71 6.20 11.53 10.85
N ILE A 72 7.05 11.02 9.94
CA ILE A 72 6.60 10.58 8.62
C ILE A 72 5.78 9.32 8.76
N ILE A 73 6.17 8.35 9.58
CA ILE A 73 5.40 7.11 9.78
C ILE A 73 3.99 7.41 10.32
N GLU A 74 3.89 8.32 11.29
CA GLU A 74 2.65 8.59 12.04
C GLU A 74 1.69 9.57 11.35
N ARG A 75 2.17 10.44 10.46
CA ARG A 75 1.28 11.38 9.73
C ARG A 75 0.34 10.65 8.78
N ASP A 76 -0.76 11.30 8.43
CA ASP A 76 -1.75 10.84 7.45
C ASP A 76 -2.22 9.39 7.71
N SER A 77 -2.30 8.99 8.98
CA SER A 77 -2.55 7.61 9.41
C SER A 77 -3.81 6.99 8.80
N LYS A 78 -4.90 7.78 8.72
CA LYS A 78 -6.18 7.39 8.09
C LYS A 78 -6.01 7.13 6.59
N TYR A 79 -5.32 8.02 5.89
CA TYR A 79 -5.02 7.88 4.46
C TYR A 79 -4.12 6.66 4.17
N LYS A 80 -3.15 6.39 5.04
CA LYS A 80 -2.28 5.21 4.93
C LYS A 80 -3.04 3.92 5.18
N LEU A 81 -3.92 3.90 6.17
CA LEU A 81 -4.82 2.78 6.42
C LEU A 81 -5.69 2.49 5.20
N PHE A 82 -6.30 3.53 4.63
CA PHE A 82 -7.04 3.44 3.37
C PHE A 82 -6.20 2.88 2.23
N SER A 83 -4.99 3.40 2.03
CA SER A 83 -4.08 2.94 0.98
C SER A 83 -3.69 1.46 1.13
N LYS A 84 -3.46 1.00 2.38
CA LYS A 84 -3.18 -0.41 2.69
C LYS A 84 -4.40 -1.29 2.41
N PHE A 85 -5.61 -0.84 2.75
CA PHE A 85 -6.84 -1.55 2.42
C PHE A 85 -7.02 -1.73 0.91
N LEU A 86 -6.81 -0.68 0.12
CA LEU A 86 -6.88 -0.76 -1.34
C LEU A 86 -5.88 -1.79 -1.91
N LEU A 87 -4.65 -1.77 -1.38
CA LEU A 87 -3.60 -2.72 -1.75
C LEU A 87 -4.01 -4.17 -1.44
N GLU A 88 -4.55 -4.45 -0.26
CA GLU A 88 -4.99 -5.80 0.14
C GLU A 88 -6.17 -6.30 -0.70
N LYS A 89 -7.09 -5.41 -1.06
CA LYS A 89 -8.25 -5.75 -1.91
C LYS A 89 -7.91 -5.79 -3.40
N GLY A 90 -6.72 -5.31 -3.79
CA GLY A 90 -6.31 -5.24 -5.20
C GLY A 90 -7.18 -4.28 -6.03
N ILE A 91 -7.76 -3.26 -5.40
CA ILE A 91 -8.63 -2.27 -6.06
C ILE A 91 -7.94 -0.91 -6.14
N THR A 92 -8.38 -0.08 -7.09
CA THR A 92 -7.91 1.30 -7.21
C THR A 92 -8.76 2.23 -6.36
N ALA A 93 -8.18 3.37 -5.96
CA ALA A 93 -8.91 4.41 -5.26
C ALA A 93 -10.09 4.94 -6.11
N THR A 94 -9.91 5.04 -7.43
CA THR A 94 -10.99 5.40 -8.38
C THR A 94 -12.11 4.36 -8.42
N GLY A 95 -11.78 3.07 -8.37
CA GLY A 95 -12.78 1.99 -8.30
C GLY A 95 -13.58 2.04 -6.99
N PHE A 96 -12.90 2.28 -5.88
CA PHE A 96 -13.52 2.48 -4.57
C PHE A 96 -14.44 3.71 -4.55
N ALA A 97 -13.97 4.85 -5.05
CA ALA A 97 -14.74 6.10 -5.16
C ALA A 97 -16.01 5.91 -6.01
N LYS A 98 -15.89 5.25 -7.17
CA LYS A 98 -17.03 4.94 -8.05
C LYS A 98 -18.07 4.06 -7.34
N LYS A 99 -17.65 3.06 -6.56
CA LYS A 99 -18.55 2.20 -5.80
C LYS A 99 -19.36 2.97 -4.76
N LEU A 100 -18.73 3.97 -4.13
CA LEU A 100 -19.35 4.83 -3.13
C LEU A 100 -20.18 5.97 -3.72
N GLY A 101 -20.02 6.28 -5.01
CA GLY A 101 -20.64 7.44 -5.64
C GLY A 101 -20.08 8.77 -5.10
N VAL A 102 -18.82 8.78 -4.68
CA VAL A 102 -18.15 9.95 -4.09
C VAL A 102 -16.94 10.32 -4.93
N ASP A 103 -16.66 11.62 -5.06
CA ASP A 103 -15.44 12.11 -5.72
C ASP A 103 -14.18 11.64 -4.96
N ILE A 104 -13.19 11.15 -5.69
CA ILE A 104 -11.92 10.68 -5.10
C ILE A 104 -11.17 11.79 -4.35
N ASP A 105 -11.22 13.02 -4.83
CA ASP A 105 -10.60 14.16 -4.16
C ASP A 105 -11.30 14.46 -2.85
N LYS A 106 -12.62 14.27 -2.78
CA LYS A 106 -13.39 14.40 -1.55
C LYS A 106 -12.96 13.34 -0.53
N ILE A 107 -12.81 12.08 -0.95
CA ILE A 107 -12.32 11.00 -0.09
C ILE A 107 -10.91 11.32 0.44
N HIS A 108 -10.00 11.76 -0.43
CA HIS A 108 -8.64 12.12 -0.02
C HIS A 108 -8.60 13.28 0.98
N ARG A 109 -9.42 14.32 0.79
CA ARG A 109 -9.51 15.46 1.71
C ARG A 109 -10.02 15.04 3.08
N ILE A 110 -11.08 14.22 3.13
CA ILE A 110 -11.65 13.70 4.39
C ILE A 110 -10.60 12.86 5.14
N LEU A 111 -9.91 11.96 4.45
CA LEU A 111 -8.88 11.10 5.06
C LEU A 111 -7.66 11.87 5.56
N ARG A 112 -7.36 13.04 4.98
CA ARG A 112 -6.22 13.91 5.37
C ARG A 112 -6.62 15.04 6.31
N GLU A 113 -7.88 15.11 6.71
CA GLU A 113 -8.40 16.16 7.59
C GLU A 113 -8.13 17.60 7.07
N ILE A 114 -7.98 17.75 5.75
CA ILE A 114 -7.84 19.04 5.06
C ILE A 114 -9.21 19.72 5.16
N PRO A 115 -9.30 21.03 5.45
CA PRO A 115 -10.52 21.65 5.95
C PRO A 115 -11.68 21.51 4.96
N VAL A 116 -12.51 20.52 5.22
CA VAL A 116 -13.85 20.34 4.72
C VAL A 116 -14.72 20.24 5.96
N ASN A 117 -15.88 20.89 5.98
CA ASN A 117 -16.89 20.60 7.01
C ASN A 117 -17.04 19.08 7.12
N ARG A 118 -16.91 18.51 8.33
CA ARG A 118 -16.95 17.06 8.56
C ARG A 118 -18.21 16.49 7.92
N ASP A 119 -18.01 15.56 6.99
CA ASP A 119 -19.07 14.89 6.25
C ASP A 119 -19.27 13.50 6.84
N TYR A 120 -19.97 13.45 7.97
CA TYR A 120 -20.23 12.22 8.72
C TYR A 120 -20.92 11.15 7.86
N GLU A 121 -21.70 11.54 6.85
CA GLU A 121 -22.33 10.59 5.94
C GLU A 121 -21.26 9.84 5.14
N ILE A 122 -20.29 10.55 4.58
CA ILE A 122 -19.21 9.94 3.80
C ILE A 122 -18.23 9.19 4.68
N GLU A 123 -17.89 9.71 5.86
CA GLU A 123 -17.06 8.99 6.84
C GLU A 123 -17.66 7.61 7.15
N ASN A 124 -18.95 7.55 7.51
CA ASN A 124 -19.65 6.29 7.76
C ASN A 124 -19.68 5.36 6.54
N LYS A 125 -19.87 5.90 5.33
CA LYS A 125 -19.86 5.11 4.09
C LYS A 125 -18.47 4.49 3.85
N ILE A 126 -17.39 5.24 4.06
CA ILE A 126 -16.02 4.76 3.93
C ILE A 126 -15.76 3.63 4.95
N GLU A 127 -16.09 3.85 6.22
CA GLU A 127 -15.90 2.84 7.27
C GLU A 127 -16.67 1.55 6.99
N LYS A 128 -17.93 1.67 6.58
CA LYS A 128 -18.80 0.53 6.26
C LYS A 128 -18.25 -0.28 5.09
N GLU A 129 -17.76 0.39 4.05
CA GLU A 129 -17.19 -0.27 2.87
C GLU A 129 -15.83 -0.92 3.19
N MET A 130 -15.02 -0.29 4.05
CA MET A 130 -13.75 -0.86 4.51
C MET A 130 -13.93 -1.97 5.55
N GLY A 131 -15.06 -1.98 6.27
CA GLY A 131 -15.30 -2.85 7.42
C GLY A 131 -14.41 -2.51 8.62
N VAL A 132 -13.89 -1.28 8.70
CA VAL A 132 -12.96 -0.82 9.73
C VAL A 132 -13.38 0.57 10.19
N LYS A 133 -13.29 0.82 11.51
CA LYS A 133 -13.51 2.15 12.10
C LYS A 133 -12.24 2.99 12.03
N ILE A 134 -12.31 4.18 11.46
CA ILE A 134 -11.19 5.05 11.11
C ILE A 134 -11.41 6.51 11.56
N PHE A 135 -12.67 6.93 11.70
CA PHE A 135 -13.08 8.28 12.11
C PHE A 135 -13.66 8.31 13.53
#